data_AF-A0A831XHW3-F1
#
_entry.id   AF-A0A831XHW3-F1
#
_cell.length_a   1.000
_cell.length_b   1.000
_cell.length_c   1.000
_cell.angle_alpha   90.00
_cell.angle_beta   90.00
_cell.angle_gamma   90.00
#
_symmetry.space_group_name_H-M   'P 1'
#
loop_
_entity.id
_entity.type
_entity.pdbx_description
1 polymer ?
#
loop_
_entity_poly.entity_id
_entity_poly.type
_entity_poly.pdbx_seq_one_letter_code
_entity_poly.pdbx_strand_id
1 'polypeptide(L)'
;EMTEALAEYWHKRMRQMWGIAHRDATEIQKLLQQGYQGARYSFGYPACPDLADQAKLDRLMGFGRIGVRLTENYQLDPEHATSALVVHHPEARYFSVD
;
A
#
# COMPACT_ATOMS: atom_id res chain seq x y z
N GLU A 1 7.91 11.76 -3.67
CA GLU A 1 7.57 12.50 -2.42
C GLU A 1 6.08 12.57 -2.09
N MET A 2 5.24 13.34 -2.80
CA MET A 2 3.82 13.51 -2.38
C MET A 2 3.00 12.22 -2.38
N THR A 3 3.18 11.35 -3.37
CA THR A 3 2.46 10.07 -3.48
C THR A 3 2.73 9.17 -2.29
N GLU A 4 4.00 9.02 -1.88
CA GLU A 4 4.37 8.21 -0.72
C GLU A 4 3.90 8.84 0.59
N ALA A 5 3.97 10.17 0.73
CA ALA A 5 3.44 10.86 1.89
C ALA A 5 1.93 10.65 2.05
N LEU A 6 1.18 10.70 0.94
CA LEU A 6 -0.26 10.42 0.93
C LEU A 6 -0.56 8.95 1.24
N ALA A 7 0.25 8.02 0.73
CA ALA A 7 0.13 6.59 1.04
C ALA A 7 0.31 6.33 2.55
N GLU A 8 1.34 6.92 3.17
CA GLU A 8 1.57 6.79 4.61
C GLU A 8 0.47 7.47 5.44
N TYR A 9 -0.04 8.62 5.00
CA TYR A 9 -1.19 9.27 5.62
C TYR A 9 -2.42 8.36 5.64
N TRP A 10 -2.77 7.78 4.48
CA TRP A 10 -3.92 6.88 4.38
C TRP A 10 -3.72 5.61 5.17
N HIS A 11 -2.51 5.03 5.15
CA HIS A 11 -2.20 3.85 5.93
C HIS A 11 -2.37 4.11 7.45
N LYS A 12 -1.90 5.26 7.95
CA LYS A 12 -2.16 5.70 9.32
C LYS A 12 -3.65 5.85 9.61
N ARG A 13 -4.41 6.45 8.68
CA ARG A 13 -5.87 6.62 8.82
C ARG A 13 -6.59 5.27 8.90
N MET A 14 -6.20 4.30 8.08
CA MET A 14 -6.75 2.93 8.12
C MET A 14 -6.48 2.26 9.48
N ARG A 15 -5.26 2.37 10.01
CA ARG A 15 -4.94 1.84 11.35
C ARG A 15 -5.76 2.51 12.45
N GLN A 16 -6.05 3.80 12.33
CA GLN A 16 -6.96 4.49 13.27
C GLN A 16 -8.39 3.97 13.15
N MET A 17 -8.89 3.78 11.92
CA MET A 17 -10.24 3.24 11.67
C MET A 17 -10.39 1.80 12.18
N TRP A 18 -9.33 1.00 12.11
CA TRP A 18 -9.28 -0.34 12.68
C TRP A 18 -9.05 -0.37 14.20
N GLY A 19 -8.83 0.78 14.84
CA GLY A 19 -8.56 0.86 16.29
C GLY A 19 -7.19 0.30 16.71
N ILE A 20 -6.27 0.06 15.77
CA ILE A 20 -4.94 -0.54 16.03
C ILE A 20 -3.80 0.47 16.04
N ALA A 21 -4.08 1.74 15.73
CA ALA A 21 -3.07 2.81 15.73
C ALA A 21 -2.44 3.10 17.12
N HIS A 22 -3.00 2.56 18.21
CA HIS A 22 -2.37 2.62 19.53
C HIS A 22 -1.04 1.87 19.61
N ARG A 23 -0.72 1.04 18.60
CA ARG A 23 0.55 0.33 18.44
C ARG A 23 1.55 1.03 17.50
N ASP A 24 1.19 2.21 16.97
CA ASP A 24 2.11 3.00 16.16
C ASP A 24 3.26 3.53 17.03
N ALA A 25 4.47 3.52 16.50
CA ALA A 25 5.62 4.14 17.15
C ALA A 25 5.39 5.64 17.31
N THR A 26 5.81 6.17 18.46
CA THR A 26 5.70 7.61 18.78
C THR A 26 6.69 8.45 17.99
N GLU A 27 7.85 7.88 17.65
CA GLU A 27 8.89 8.52 16.85
C GLU A 27 8.64 8.31 15.35
N ILE A 28 8.65 9.39 14.58
CA ILE A 28 8.40 9.35 13.13
C ILE A 28 9.39 8.43 12.39
N GLN A 29 10.66 8.41 12.80
CA GLN A 29 11.69 7.59 12.17
C GLN A 29 11.38 6.09 12.33
N LYS A 30 10.92 5.68 13.52
CA LYS A 30 10.49 4.30 13.77
C LYS A 30 9.22 3.97 13.00
N LEU A 31 8.29 4.91 12.88
CA LEU A 31 7.07 4.72 12.10
C LEU A 31 7.39 4.46 10.61
N LEU A 32 8.30 5.24 10.03
CA LEU A 32 8.76 5.06 8.65
C LEU A 32 9.55 3.75 8.44
N GLN A 33 10.14 3.22 9.51
CA GLN A 33 10.77 1.89 9.55
C GLN A 33 9.77 0.77 9.89
N GLN A 34 8.48 0.97 9.61
CA GLN A 34 7.41 -0.02 9.84
C GLN A 34 7.14 -0.33 11.33
N GLY A 35 7.40 0.64 12.22
CA GLY A 35 7.05 0.58 13.63
C GLY A 35 5.54 0.75 13.86
N TYR A 36 4.71 -0.05 13.20
CA TYR A 36 3.26 -0.10 13.33
C TYR A 36 2.74 -1.53 13.14
N GLN A 37 1.47 -1.78 13.48
CA GLN A 37 0.82 -3.06 13.20
C GLN A 37 0.29 -3.12 11.76
N GLY A 38 0.49 -4.27 11.09
CA GLY A 38 0.04 -4.52 9.73
C GLY A 38 1.12 -4.27 8.67
N ALA A 39 0.75 -4.42 7.40
CA ALA A 39 1.64 -4.18 6.26
C ALA A 39 0.85 -3.72 5.02
N ARG A 40 1.54 -3.05 4.09
CA ARG A 40 1.00 -2.66 2.77
C ARG A 40 1.85 -3.26 1.65
N TYR A 41 1.27 -4.10 0.79
CA TYR A 41 1.97 -4.77 -0.30
C TYR A 41 1.54 -4.22 -1.64
N SER A 42 2.49 -3.90 -2.50
CA SER A 42 2.23 -3.43 -3.86
C SER A 42 2.69 -4.48 -4.86
N PHE A 43 1.97 -4.61 -5.96
CA PHE A 43 2.37 -5.51 -7.06
C PHE A 43 3.64 -4.99 -7.76
N GLY A 44 4.50 -5.91 -8.19
CA GLY A 44 5.85 -5.62 -8.68
C GLY A 44 6.94 -5.58 -7.59
N TYR A 45 6.59 -5.77 -6.32
CA TYR A 45 7.53 -5.88 -5.20
C TYR A 45 7.73 -7.34 -4.76
N PRO A 46 8.79 -7.67 -3.99
CA PRO A 46 9.14 -9.07 -3.67
C PRO A 46 8.01 -9.93 -3.09
N ALA A 47 7.13 -9.35 -2.26
CA ALA A 47 5.99 -10.07 -1.68
C ALA A 47 4.85 -10.34 -2.68
N CYS A 48 4.80 -9.57 -3.77
CA CYS A 48 3.77 -9.61 -4.81
C CYS A 48 4.43 -9.34 -6.18
N PRO A 49 5.26 -10.25 -6.70
CA PRO A 49 6.17 -9.93 -7.82
C PRO A 49 5.47 -9.72 -9.16
N ASP A 50 4.30 -10.32 -9.36
CA ASP A 50 3.54 -10.19 -10.60
C ASP A 50 2.84 -8.82 -10.68
N LEU A 51 3.34 -7.94 -11.56
CA LEU A 51 2.76 -6.61 -11.78
C LEU A 51 1.38 -6.67 -12.43
N ALA A 52 1.09 -7.71 -13.24
CA ALA A 52 -0.19 -7.83 -13.96
C ALA A 52 -1.39 -7.97 -13.01
N ASP A 53 -1.14 -8.42 -11.78
CA ASP A 53 -2.16 -8.50 -10.73
C ASP A 53 -2.72 -7.14 -10.28
N GLN A 54 -2.11 -6.02 -10.69
CA GLN A 54 -2.74 -4.69 -10.63
C GLN A 54 -4.14 -4.66 -11.24
N ALA A 55 -4.37 -5.42 -12.33
CA ALA A 55 -5.68 -5.49 -12.98
C ALA A 55 -6.77 -6.03 -12.03
N LYS A 56 -6.40 -6.89 -11.06
CA LYS A 56 -7.33 -7.39 -10.04
C LYS A 56 -7.77 -6.26 -9.10
N LEU A 57 -6.84 -5.38 -8.70
CA LEU A 57 -7.17 -4.21 -7.86
C LEU A 57 -8.00 -3.19 -8.63
N ASP A 58 -7.65 -2.89 -9.88
CA ASP A 58 -8.43 -1.97 -10.69
C ASP A 58 -9.87 -2.46 -10.86
N ARG A 59 -10.07 -3.76 -11.11
CA ARG A 59 -11.42 -4.36 -11.18
C ARG A 59 -12.22 -4.18 -9.88
N LEU A 60 -11.58 -4.23 -8.71
CA LEU A 60 -12.25 -4.11 -7.42
C LEU A 60 -12.51 -2.65 -7.01
N MET A 61 -11.55 -1.76 -7.27
CA MET A 61 -11.56 -0.39 -6.76
C MET A 61 -12.08 0.63 -7.79
N GLY A 62 -11.89 0.33 -9.08
CA GLY A 62 -12.16 1.20 -10.21
C GLY A 62 -11.26 2.43 -10.20
N PHE A 63 -10.00 2.28 -10.60
CA PHE A 63 -9.00 3.36 -10.56
C PHE A 63 -9.43 4.59 -11.37
N GLY A 64 -10.17 4.38 -12.46
CA GLY A 64 -10.70 5.45 -13.30
C GLY A 64 -11.57 6.46 -12.55
N ARG A 65 -12.15 6.10 -11.40
CA ARG A 65 -12.94 7.00 -10.54
C ARG A 65 -12.13 8.18 -10.00
N ILE A 66 -10.81 8.02 -9.91
CA ILE A 66 -9.87 9.06 -9.48
C ILE A 66 -8.92 9.48 -10.61
N GLY A 67 -9.26 9.16 -11.85
CA GLY A 67 -8.46 9.52 -13.03
C GLY A 67 -7.16 8.71 -13.20
N VAL A 68 -7.02 7.58 -12.49
CA VAL A 68 -5.88 6.67 -12.65
C VAL A 68 -6.28 5.54 -13.60
N ARG A 69 -5.38 5.13 -14.49
CA ARG A 69 -5.57 4.00 -15.42
C ARG A 69 -4.35 3.08 -15.41
N LEU A 70 -4.55 1.84 -15.89
CA LEU A 70 -3.45 0.92 -16.17
C LEU A 70 -2.97 1.09 -17.61
N THR A 71 -1.65 1.11 -17.80
CA THR A 71 -1.03 1.03 -19.13
C THR A 71 -1.10 -0.40 -19.67
N GLU A 72 -0.72 -0.60 -20.94
CA GLU A 72 -0.60 -1.94 -21.53
C GLU A 72 0.36 -2.86 -20.76
N ASN A 73 1.32 -2.27 -20.05
CA ASN A 73 2.30 -2.96 -19.20
C ASN A 73 1.90 -3.00 -17.72
N TYR A 74 0.64 -2.72 -17.39
CA TYR A 74 0.08 -2.74 -16.02
C TYR A 74 0.70 -1.72 -15.04
N GLN A 75 1.38 -0.70 -15.55
CA GLN A 75 1.82 0.43 -14.75
C GLN A 75 0.66 1.39 -14.49
N LEU A 76 0.71 2.12 -13.38
CA LEU A 76 -0.26 3.18 -13.10
C LEU A 76 0.08 4.44 -13.90
N ASP A 77 -0.95 5.04 -14.51
CA ASP A 77 -0.86 6.32 -15.19
C ASP A 77 -1.91 7.27 -14.61
N PRO A 78 -1.53 8.43 -14.03
CA PRO A 78 -0.16 8.99 -13.95
C PRO A 78 0.81 8.16 -13.11
N GLU A 79 2.11 8.24 -13.45
CA GLU A 79 3.19 7.49 -12.79
C GLU A 79 3.33 7.79 -11.30
N HIS A 80 2.90 8.99 -10.87
CA HIS A 80 2.87 9.41 -9.47
C HIS A 80 1.62 8.89 -8.73
N ALA A 81 1.20 7.67 -9.02
CA ALA A 81 0.14 6.96 -8.32
C ALA A 81 0.68 5.71 -7.62
N THR A 82 -0.03 5.23 -6.61
CA THR A 82 0.32 4.01 -5.89
C THR A 82 -0.94 3.22 -5.54
N SER A 83 -0.80 1.90 -5.50
CA SER A 83 -1.83 0.95 -5.10
C SER A 83 -1.20 -0.07 -4.15
N ALA A 84 -1.99 -0.55 -3.19
CA ALA A 84 -1.52 -1.57 -2.26
C ALA A 84 -2.66 -2.42 -1.71
N LEU A 85 -2.34 -3.68 -1.41
CA LEU A 85 -3.07 -4.53 -0.49
C LEU A 85 -2.67 -4.16 0.94
N VAL A 86 -3.64 -3.83 1.79
CA VAL A 86 -3.36 -3.48 3.19
C VAL A 86 -3.91 -4.55 4.11
N VAL A 87 -3.05 -5.12 4.95
CA VAL A 87 -3.40 -6.15 5.93
C VAL A 87 -3.17 -5.65 7.34
N HIS A 88 -4.07 -5.99 8.26
CA HIS A 88 -4.04 -5.50 9.65
C HIS A 88 -3.47 -6.51 10.66
N HIS A 89 -3.12 -7.72 10.22
CA HIS A 89 -2.67 -8.79 11.11
C HIS A 89 -1.38 -8.39 11.86
N PRO A 90 -1.27 -8.66 13.18
CA PRO A 90 -0.09 -8.27 13.97
C PRO A 90 1.23 -8.90 13.51
N GLU A 91 1.15 -10.06 12.87
CA GLU A 91 2.30 -10.78 12.34
C GLU A 91 2.58 -10.49 10.86
N ALA A 92 1.83 -9.57 10.22
CA ALA A 92 2.13 -9.18 8.85
C ALA A 92 3.53 -8.54 8.77
N ARG A 93 4.35 -9.06 7.87
CA ARG A 93 5.72 -8.59 7.59
C ARG A 93 5.94 -8.57 6.07
N TYR A 94 6.90 -7.77 5.61
CA TYR A 94 7.39 -7.92 4.25
C TYR A 94 8.20 -9.20 4.13
N PHE A 95 8.03 -9.89 3.00
CA PHE A 95 8.70 -11.13 2.65
C PHE A 95 9.00 -11.15 1.16
N SER A 96 9.82 -12.10 0.71
CA SER A 96 10.05 -12.41 -0.70
C SER A 96 9.35 -13.71 -1.03
N VAL A 97 8.69 -13.77 -2.19
CA VAL A 97 8.21 -15.03 -2.75
C VAL A 97 9.38 -15.59 -3.56
N ASP A 98 10.27 -16.32 -2.89
CA ASP A 98 11.33 -17.08 -3.57
C ASP A 98 10.79 -18.41 -4.11
#